data_AF-A0A1G7WA88-F1
#
_entry.id   AF-A0A1G7WA88-F1
#
_cell.length_a   1.000
_cell.length_b   1.000
_cell.length_c   1.000
_cell.angle_alpha   90.00
_cell.angle_beta   90.00
_cell.angle_gamma   90.00
#
_symmetry.space_group_name_H-M   'P 1'
#
loop_
_entity.id
_entity.type
_entity.pdbx_description
1 polymer ?
#
loop_
_entity_poly.entity_id
_entity_poly.type
_entity_poly.pdbx_seq_one_letter_code
_entity_poly.pdbx_strand_id
1 'polypeptide(L)'
;MFYDLFSNIVIVVAYLFVIGQIFNKYTLDGNLQLRIRIWIGICFGVLGITLMIYSINVTSTIIVDLRNTAIISSAVIGGPVTVMITSVMIAVYRVLHFGVNSASVMAVVIALVMGLGCAFFSCLRTSRLKKFSYMLVYALAISIAAFSYLIKDFYILLELFSYYIAISIFGVILAYFAVEYIISRQVIERN
;
A
#
# COMPACT_ATOMS: atom_id res chain seq x y z
N MET A 1 -11.95 -3.37 -15.78
CA MET A 1 -11.49 -4.37 -14.80
C MET A 1 -10.19 -5.10 -15.18
N PHE A 2 -10.16 -6.09 -16.09
CA PHE A 2 -8.94 -6.90 -16.30
C PHE A 2 -7.73 -6.10 -16.77
N TYR A 3 -7.93 -5.19 -17.72
CA TYR A 3 -6.89 -4.27 -18.18
C TYR A 3 -6.38 -3.41 -17.02
N ASP A 4 -7.28 -2.79 -16.26
CA ASP A 4 -6.90 -1.93 -15.11
C ASP A 4 -6.13 -2.72 -14.04
N LEU A 5 -6.58 -3.93 -13.71
CA LEU A 5 -5.92 -4.81 -12.75
C LEU A 5 -4.51 -5.16 -13.24
N PHE A 6 -4.36 -5.54 -14.51
CA PHE A 6 -3.07 -5.83 -15.12
C PHE A 6 -2.14 -4.61 -15.08
N SER A 7 -2.63 -3.43 -15.46
CA SER A 7 -1.88 -2.18 -15.37
C SER A 7 -1.39 -1.89 -13.96
N ASN A 8 -2.25 -2.04 -12.95
CA ASN A 8 -1.85 -1.86 -11.55
C ASN A 8 -0.75 -2.82 -11.12
N ILE A 9 -0.86 -4.10 -11.49
CA ILE A 9 0.15 -5.11 -11.16
C ILE A 9 1.49 -4.77 -11.79
N VAL A 10 1.49 -4.42 -13.08
CA VAL A 10 2.70 -4.02 -13.80
C VAL A 10 3.32 -2.78 -13.15
N ILE A 11 2.49 -1.78 -12.76
CA ILE A 11 2.95 -0.60 -12.04
C ILE A 11 3.62 -0.99 -10.72
N VAL A 12 2.97 -1.83 -9.89
CA VAL A 12 3.54 -2.27 -8.60
C VAL A 12 4.87 -2.98 -8.81
N VAL A 13 4.92 -3.97 -9.69
CA VAL A 13 6.14 -4.77 -9.93
C VAL A 13 7.26 -3.91 -10.49
N ALA A 14 6.98 -3.06 -11.49
CA ALA A 14 7.97 -2.17 -12.09
C ALA A 14 8.51 -1.16 -11.07
N TYR A 15 7.64 -0.52 -10.29
CA TYR A 15 8.06 0.42 -9.24
C TYR A 15 8.91 -0.27 -8.17
N LEU A 16 8.47 -1.43 -7.67
CA LEU A 16 9.23 -2.17 -6.66
C LEU A 16 10.62 -2.55 -7.20
N PHE A 17 10.69 -3.02 -8.45
CA PHE A 17 11.98 -3.32 -9.08
C PHE A 17 12.88 -2.08 -9.16
N VAL A 18 12.36 -0.94 -9.61
CA VAL A 18 13.11 0.33 -9.68
C VAL A 18 13.59 0.77 -8.30
N ILE A 19 12.73 0.71 -7.28
CA ILE A 19 13.11 1.00 -5.88
C ILE A 19 14.22 0.07 -5.42
N GLY A 20 14.10 -1.23 -5.69
CA GLY A 20 15.12 -2.23 -5.36
C GLY A 20 16.49 -1.93 -5.99
N GLN A 21 16.51 -1.44 -7.23
CA GLN A 21 17.73 -1.02 -7.93
C GLN A 21 18.32 0.27 -7.37
N ILE A 22 17.50 1.33 -7.21
CA ILE A 22 17.95 2.64 -6.70
C ILE A 22 18.58 2.49 -5.31
N PHE A 23 17.97 1.67 -4.46
CA PHE A 23 18.40 1.50 -3.08
C PHE A 23 19.21 0.21 -2.84
N ASN A 24 19.76 -0.45 -3.89
CA ASN A 24 20.57 -1.67 -3.77
C ASN A 24 21.79 -1.50 -2.82
N LYS A 25 22.34 -0.28 -2.77
CA LYS A 25 23.45 0.06 -1.87
C LYS A 25 23.09 0.04 -0.39
N TYR A 26 21.81 -0.06 -0.03
CA TYR A 26 21.35 -0.09 1.35
C TYR A 26 20.70 -1.43 1.68
N THR A 27 20.85 -1.87 2.94
CA THR A 27 20.12 -3.04 3.42
C THR A 27 18.69 -2.61 3.71
N LEU A 28 17.79 -2.88 2.76
CA LEU A 28 16.35 -2.73 2.93
C LEU A 28 15.88 -3.66 4.08
N ASP A 29 14.93 -3.23 4.91
CA ASP A 29 14.53 -3.93 6.17
C ASP A 29 15.63 -3.95 7.26
N GLY A 30 16.69 -3.12 7.10
CA GLY A 30 17.80 -2.98 8.05
C GLY A 30 17.90 -1.61 8.72
N ASN A 31 19.06 -1.32 9.29
CA ASN A 31 19.32 -0.05 9.99
C ASN A 31 19.60 1.08 8.98
N LEU A 32 18.54 1.59 8.35
CA LEU A 32 18.59 2.67 7.37
C LEU A 32 18.74 4.03 8.04
N GLN A 33 19.61 4.89 7.49
CA GLN A 33 19.70 6.29 7.90
C GLN A 33 18.38 7.01 7.63
N LEU A 34 18.04 7.99 8.48
CA LEU A 34 16.77 8.72 8.39
C LEU A 34 16.52 9.35 7.01
N ARG A 35 17.57 9.91 6.38
CA ARG A 35 17.47 10.51 5.03
C ARG A 35 17.01 9.49 3.99
N ILE A 36 17.53 8.26 4.04
CA ILE A 36 17.16 7.21 3.08
C ILE A 36 15.72 6.76 3.32
N ARG A 37 15.31 6.64 4.59
CA ARG A 37 13.91 6.35 4.95
C ARG A 37 12.97 7.38 4.33
N ILE A 38 13.29 8.67 4.44
CA ILE A 38 12.48 9.73 3.85
C ILE A 38 12.33 9.54 2.34
N TRP A 39 13.44 9.31 1.62
CA TRP A 39 13.40 9.07 0.17
C TRP A 39 12.60 7.82 -0.22
N ILE A 40 12.76 6.71 0.51
CA ILE A 40 11.97 5.49 0.29
C ILE A 40 10.48 5.79 0.49
N GLY A 41 10.11 6.50 1.56
CA GLY A 41 8.73 6.91 1.82
C GLY A 41 8.15 7.79 0.71
N ILE A 42 8.94 8.70 0.14
CA ILE A 42 8.52 9.51 -1.00
C ILE A 42 8.27 8.64 -2.24
N CYS A 43 9.19 7.72 -2.56
CA CYS A 43 9.02 6.80 -3.70
C CYS A 43 7.75 5.94 -3.56
N PHE A 44 7.49 5.41 -2.37
CA PHE A 44 6.27 4.64 -2.09
C PHE A 44 5.01 5.51 -2.07
N GLY A 45 5.10 6.76 -1.61
CA GLY A 45 4.03 7.74 -1.71
C GLY A 45 3.64 8.00 -3.17
N VAL A 46 4.61 8.21 -4.05
CA VAL A 46 4.40 8.37 -5.50
C VAL A 46 3.77 7.10 -6.11
N LEU A 47 4.23 5.91 -5.71
CA LEU A 47 3.61 4.64 -6.11
C LEU A 47 2.13 4.59 -5.69
N GLY A 48 1.83 4.89 -4.42
CA GLY A 48 0.45 4.90 -3.91
C GLY A 48 -0.45 5.89 -4.64
N ILE A 49 0.06 7.10 -4.94
CA ILE A 49 -0.63 8.11 -5.75
C ILE A 49 -0.89 7.58 -7.17
N THR A 50 0.12 6.98 -7.80
CA THR A 50 0.00 6.39 -9.14
C THR A 50 -1.09 5.31 -9.17
N LEU A 51 -1.14 4.44 -8.15
CA LEU A 51 -2.18 3.41 -8.04
C LEU A 51 -3.58 3.99 -7.82
N MET A 52 -3.70 5.17 -7.22
CA MET A 52 -4.98 5.88 -7.12
C MET A 52 -5.40 6.51 -8.45
N ILE A 53 -4.44 7.00 -9.26
CA ILE A 53 -4.72 7.53 -10.61
C ILE A 53 -5.20 6.40 -11.52
N TYR A 54 -4.49 5.28 -11.51
CA TYR A 54 -4.82 4.10 -12.29
C TYR A 54 -5.78 3.18 -11.53
N SER A 55 -6.87 3.72 -10.97
CA SER A 55 -7.82 2.91 -10.20
C SER A 55 -8.50 1.82 -11.05
N ILE A 56 -8.83 0.69 -10.42
CA ILE A 56 -9.49 -0.46 -11.02
C ILE A 56 -11.00 -0.25 -10.99
N ASN A 57 -11.59 -0.05 -12.17
CA ASN A 57 -13.04 0.01 -12.34
C ASN A 57 -13.58 -1.43 -12.45
N VAL A 58 -14.27 -1.87 -11.41
CA VAL A 58 -14.88 -3.21 -11.33
C VAL A 58 -16.27 -3.19 -11.97
N THR A 59 -17.08 -2.21 -11.55
CA THR A 59 -18.45 -1.97 -12.05
C THR A 59 -18.58 -0.47 -12.35
N SER A 60 -19.66 -0.02 -13.00
CA SER A 60 -19.92 1.41 -13.29
C SER A 60 -19.93 2.31 -12.05
N THR A 61 -20.17 1.74 -10.87
CA THR A 61 -20.23 2.45 -9.58
C THR A 61 -19.11 2.06 -8.61
N ILE A 62 -18.40 0.96 -8.87
CA ILE A 62 -17.42 0.38 -7.95
C ILE A 62 -16.00 0.59 -8.49
N ILE A 63 -15.24 1.39 -7.74
CA ILE A 63 -13.84 1.73 -8.03
C ILE A 63 -12.98 1.28 -6.86
N VAL A 64 -11.97 0.46 -7.15
CA VAL A 64 -11.02 -0.09 -6.17
C VAL A 64 -9.60 0.29 -6.58
N ASP A 65 -8.70 0.50 -5.62
CA ASP A 65 -7.28 0.76 -5.89
C ASP A 65 -6.38 -0.12 -5.00
N LEU A 66 -5.10 -0.23 -5.37
CA LEU A 66 -4.10 -1.02 -4.64
C LEU A 66 -3.24 -0.15 -3.71
N ARG A 67 -3.69 1.03 -3.28
CA ARG A 67 -2.84 1.94 -2.47
C ARG A 67 -2.37 1.32 -1.16
N ASN A 68 -3.17 0.43 -0.57
CA ASN A 68 -2.81 -0.30 0.64
C ASN A 68 -1.57 -1.17 0.42
N THR A 69 -1.40 -1.73 -0.78
CA THR A 69 -0.19 -2.46 -1.15
C THR A 69 1.04 -1.56 -1.05
N ALA A 70 0.98 -0.31 -1.53
CA ALA A 70 2.08 0.64 -1.40
C ALA A 70 2.38 0.99 0.07
N ILE A 71 1.34 1.23 0.88
CA ILE A 71 1.47 1.51 2.33
C ILE A 71 2.14 0.34 3.04
N ILE A 72 1.67 -0.89 2.82
CA ILE A 72 2.21 -2.11 3.45
C ILE A 72 3.66 -2.35 3.02
N SER A 73 3.96 -2.27 1.73
CA SER A 73 5.33 -2.44 1.21
C SER A 73 6.30 -1.40 1.77
N SER A 74 5.86 -0.14 1.89
CA SER A 74 6.68 0.91 2.49
C SER A 74 7.02 0.59 3.96
N ALA A 75 6.04 0.12 4.73
CA ALA A 75 6.21 -0.22 6.13
C ALA A 75 7.21 -1.38 6.32
N VAL A 76 7.18 -2.39 5.45
CA VAL A 76 8.10 -3.52 5.53
C VAL A 76 9.53 -3.14 5.09
N ILE A 77 9.68 -2.35 4.04
CA ILE A 77 11.01 -2.00 3.50
C ILE A 77 11.73 -0.95 4.35
N GLY A 78 11.02 0.11 4.74
CA GLY A 78 11.63 1.28 5.38
C GLY A 78 11.22 1.49 6.84
N GLY A 79 10.24 0.74 7.33
CA GLY A 79 9.77 0.84 8.71
C GLY A 79 8.86 2.06 8.96
N PRO A 80 8.72 2.48 10.23
CA PRO A 80 7.63 3.37 10.67
C PRO A 80 7.69 4.78 10.04
N VAL A 81 8.89 5.33 9.86
CA VAL A 81 9.06 6.67 9.26
C VAL A 81 8.60 6.68 7.79
N THR A 82 8.89 5.61 7.06
CA THR A 82 8.59 5.56 5.61
C THR A 82 7.11 5.41 5.32
N VAL A 83 6.41 4.59 6.11
CA VAL A 83 4.97 4.43 5.97
C VAL A 83 4.20 5.67 6.38
N MET A 84 4.69 6.44 7.36
CA MET A 84 4.11 7.73 7.74
C MET A 84 4.17 8.74 6.59
N ILE A 85 5.33 8.84 5.92
CA ILE A 85 5.47 9.73 4.76
C ILE A 85 4.55 9.26 3.63
N THR A 86 4.53 7.95 3.37
CA THR A 86 3.70 7.33 2.34
C THR A 86 2.21 7.61 2.57
N SER A 87 1.71 7.38 3.79
CA SER A 87 0.30 7.58 4.12
C SER A 87 -0.11 9.05 4.08
N VAL A 88 0.76 9.96 4.53
CA VAL A 88 0.51 11.41 4.46
C VAL A 88 0.45 11.87 3.00
N MET A 89 1.36 11.42 2.14
CA MET A 89 1.33 11.77 0.72
C MET A 89 0.05 11.28 0.03
N ILE A 90 -0.37 10.04 0.31
CA ILE A 90 -1.62 9.48 -0.21
C ILE A 90 -2.83 10.27 0.30
N ALA A 91 -2.84 10.65 1.58
CA ALA A 91 -3.91 11.45 2.18
C ALA A 91 -4.01 12.84 1.54
N VAL A 92 -2.88 13.54 1.39
CA VAL A 92 -2.83 14.86 0.74
C VAL A 92 -3.34 14.77 -0.70
N TYR A 93 -2.85 13.79 -1.46
CA TYR A 93 -3.29 13.59 -2.84
C TYR A 93 -4.80 13.31 -2.93
N ARG A 94 -5.36 12.53 -1.99
CA ARG A 94 -6.80 12.25 -1.95
C ARG A 94 -7.62 13.54 -1.89
N VAL A 95 -7.24 14.49 -1.04
CA VAL A 95 -7.97 15.76 -0.90
C VAL A 95 -7.79 16.64 -2.13
N LEU A 96 -6.57 16.71 -2.67
CA LEU A 96 -6.28 17.53 -3.85
C LEU A 96 -7.02 17.05 -5.09
N HIS A 97 -7.13 15.73 -5.29
CA HIS A 97 -7.75 15.15 -6.48
C HIS A 97 -9.28 15.07 -6.40
N PHE A 98 -9.84 14.68 -5.24
CA PHE A 98 -11.28 14.46 -5.08
C PHE A 98 -12.02 15.65 -4.45
N GLY A 99 -11.30 16.69 -4.07
CA GLY A 99 -11.83 17.86 -3.39
C GLY A 99 -12.16 17.61 -1.91
N VAL A 100 -12.61 18.66 -1.24
CA VAL A 100 -13.00 18.59 0.18
C VAL A 100 -14.47 18.19 0.26
N ASN A 101 -14.72 16.90 0.51
CA ASN A 101 -16.05 16.35 0.80
C ASN A 101 -15.97 15.34 1.96
N SER A 102 -17.13 14.93 2.50
CA SER A 102 -17.21 14.00 3.63
C SER A 102 -16.49 12.67 3.36
N ALA A 103 -16.63 12.13 2.14
CA ALA A 103 -15.97 10.89 1.74
C ALA A 103 -14.44 11.04 1.68
N SER A 104 -13.94 12.20 1.25
CA SER A 104 -12.50 12.49 1.15
C SER A 104 -11.89 12.72 2.52
N VAL A 105 -12.59 13.41 3.42
CA VAL A 105 -12.17 13.55 4.83
C VAL A 105 -12.09 12.17 5.49
N MET A 106 -13.10 11.32 5.29
CA MET A 106 -13.08 9.95 5.81
C MET A 106 -11.90 9.15 5.22
N ALA A 107 -11.67 9.25 3.90
CA ALA A 107 -10.55 8.58 3.24
C ALA A 107 -9.17 9.03 3.75
N VAL A 108 -9.02 10.31 4.12
CA VAL A 108 -7.81 10.83 4.78
C VAL A 108 -7.60 10.18 6.14
N VAL A 109 -8.64 10.16 6.98
CA VAL A 109 -8.58 9.54 8.30
C VAL A 109 -8.18 8.07 8.17
N ILE A 110 -8.79 7.33 7.24
CA ILE A 110 -8.47 5.93 6.96
C ILE A 110 -7.01 5.76 6.56
N ALA A 111 -6.50 6.59 5.64
CA ALA A 111 -5.12 6.48 5.19
C ALA A 111 -4.12 6.72 6.35
N LEU A 112 -4.40 7.69 7.22
CA LEU A 112 -3.57 7.98 8.38
C LEU A 112 -3.64 6.89 9.44
N VAL A 113 -4.83 6.38 9.77
CA VAL A 113 -5.01 5.26 10.71
C VAL A 113 -4.31 4.01 10.18
N MET A 114 -4.45 3.73 8.88
CA MET A 114 -3.75 2.62 8.25
C MET A 114 -2.23 2.77 8.33
N GLY A 115 -1.72 3.98 8.09
CA GLY A 115 -0.30 4.30 8.24
C GLY A 115 0.19 4.11 9.68
N LEU A 116 -0.59 4.53 10.68
CA LEU A 116 -0.29 4.34 12.11
C LEU A 116 -0.20 2.87 12.50
N GLY A 117 -1.19 2.05 12.15
CA GLY A 117 -1.12 0.64 12.47
C GLY A 117 -0.03 -0.09 11.70
N CYS A 118 0.19 0.22 10.41
CA CYS A 118 1.30 -0.35 9.66
C CYS A 118 2.67 0.07 10.24
N ALA A 119 2.81 1.31 10.74
CA ALA A 119 4.01 1.73 11.45
C ALA A 119 4.22 0.89 12.73
N PHE A 120 3.16 0.65 13.51
CA PHE A 120 3.24 -0.21 14.69
C PHE A 120 3.66 -1.65 14.32
N PHE A 121 3.00 -2.27 13.35
CA PHE A 121 3.33 -3.63 12.91
C PHE A 121 4.75 -3.73 12.31
N SER A 122 5.27 -2.66 11.71
CA SER A 122 6.62 -2.66 11.14
C SER A 122 7.72 -2.82 12.19
N CYS A 123 7.47 -2.36 13.41
CA CYS A 123 8.38 -2.44 14.55
C CYS A 123 8.43 -3.83 15.20
N LEU A 124 7.49 -4.73 14.88
CA LEU A 124 7.47 -6.08 15.45
C LEU A 124 8.65 -6.90 14.93
N ARG A 125 9.39 -7.55 15.84
CA ARG A 125 10.44 -8.52 15.49
C ARG A 125 9.82 -9.86 15.08
N THR A 126 9.27 -9.91 13.87
CA THR A 126 8.69 -11.10 13.25
C THR A 126 9.18 -11.26 11.81
N SER A 127 8.96 -12.43 11.21
CA SER A 127 9.29 -12.65 9.81
C SER A 127 8.50 -11.73 8.87
N ARG A 128 9.09 -11.38 7.72
CA ARG A 128 8.45 -10.50 6.72
C ARG A 128 7.08 -10.99 6.30
N LEU A 129 6.93 -12.29 6.04
CA LEU A 129 5.63 -12.90 5.72
C LEU A 129 4.57 -12.58 6.79
N LYS A 130 4.91 -12.73 8.08
CA LYS A 130 3.98 -12.43 9.19
C LYS A 130 3.64 -10.94 9.23
N LYS A 131 4.62 -10.04 9.04
CA LYS A 131 4.38 -8.59 8.96
C LYS A 131 3.39 -8.26 7.84
N PHE A 132 3.61 -8.77 6.62
CA PHE A 132 2.70 -8.57 5.50
C PHE A 132 1.29 -9.09 5.81
N SER A 133 1.17 -10.29 6.39
CA SER A 133 -0.13 -10.85 6.78
C SER A 133 -0.85 -10.00 7.83
N TYR A 134 -0.18 -9.57 8.90
CA TYR A 134 -0.80 -8.73 9.93
C TYR A 134 -1.27 -7.38 9.37
N MET A 135 -0.43 -6.74 8.54
CA MET A 135 -0.78 -5.48 7.93
C MET A 135 -1.89 -5.61 6.88
N LEU A 136 -1.95 -6.71 6.14
CA LEU A 136 -3.03 -7.00 5.19
C LEU A 136 -4.37 -7.16 5.93
N VAL A 137 -4.41 -7.99 6.97
CA VAL A 137 -5.62 -8.20 7.78
C VAL A 137 -6.08 -6.87 8.40
N TYR A 138 -5.14 -6.09 8.92
CA TYR A 138 -5.43 -4.76 9.47
C TYR A 138 -5.98 -3.79 8.42
N ALA A 139 -5.36 -3.72 7.24
CA ALA A 139 -5.79 -2.85 6.15
C ALA A 139 -7.19 -3.25 5.64
N LEU A 140 -7.46 -4.55 5.49
CA LEU A 140 -8.77 -5.07 5.12
C LEU A 140 -9.83 -4.69 6.16
N ALA A 141 -9.56 -4.91 7.46
CA ALA A 141 -10.50 -4.61 8.54
C ALA A 141 -10.91 -3.12 8.55
N ILE A 142 -9.93 -2.21 8.45
CA ILE A 142 -10.20 -0.77 8.40
C ILE A 142 -11.01 -0.41 7.16
N SER A 143 -10.64 -0.96 6.00
CA SER A 143 -11.30 -0.63 4.75
C SER A 143 -12.75 -1.12 4.72
N ILE A 144 -13.00 -2.33 5.24
CA ILE A 144 -14.34 -2.89 5.38
C ILE A 144 -15.18 -1.99 6.31
N ALA A 145 -14.65 -1.61 7.48
CA ALA A 145 -15.35 -0.71 8.40
C ALA A 145 -15.69 0.64 7.76
N ALA A 146 -14.75 1.21 6.99
CA ALA A 146 -14.94 2.45 6.25
C ALA A 146 -16.03 2.36 5.18
N PHE A 147 -16.00 1.32 4.37
CA PHE A 147 -16.99 1.10 3.31
C PHE A 147 -18.39 0.85 3.89
N SER A 148 -18.50 0.09 4.99
CA SER A 148 -19.77 -0.11 5.70
C SER A 148 -20.36 1.20 6.23
N TYR A 149 -19.52 2.17 6.59
CA TYR A 149 -19.98 3.49 7.01
C TYR A 149 -20.42 4.36 5.84
N LEU A 150 -19.70 4.29 4.71
CA LEU A 150 -19.91 5.19 3.57
C LEU A 150 -21.05 4.72 2.64
N ILE A 151 -21.19 3.42 2.44
CA ILE A 151 -22.15 2.82 1.49
C ILE A 151 -23.33 2.27 2.27
N LYS A 152 -24.51 2.84 2.01
CA LYS A 152 -25.76 2.44 2.68
C LYS A 152 -26.45 1.25 2.01
N ASP A 153 -26.20 1.03 0.73
CA ASP A 153 -26.80 -0.08 -0.02
C ASP A 153 -26.06 -1.39 0.29
N PHE A 154 -26.79 -2.34 0.88
CA PHE A 154 -26.24 -3.62 1.31
C PHE A 154 -25.75 -4.49 0.14
N TYR A 155 -26.44 -4.47 -1.00
CA TYR A 155 -26.08 -5.31 -2.15
C TYR A 155 -24.78 -4.80 -2.79
N ILE A 156 -24.68 -3.48 -3.00
CA ILE A 156 -23.47 -2.85 -3.53
C ILE A 156 -22.28 -3.06 -2.58
N LEU A 157 -22.52 -2.99 -1.27
CA LEU A 157 -21.48 -3.20 -0.26
C LEU A 157 -20.91 -4.64 -0.30
N LEU A 158 -21.77 -5.65 -0.42
CA LEU A 158 -21.36 -7.05 -0.45
C LEU A 158 -20.60 -7.40 -1.74
N GLU A 159 -21.03 -6.83 -2.87
CA GLU A 159 -20.32 -6.92 -4.15
C GLU A 159 -18.93 -6.28 -4.04
N LEU A 160 -18.85 -5.04 -3.53
CA LEU A 160 -17.59 -4.33 -3.30
C LEU A 160 -16.62 -5.16 -2.44
N PHE A 161 -17.08 -5.75 -1.34
CA PHE A 161 -16.22 -6.55 -0.46
C PHE A 161 -15.59 -7.73 -1.16
N SER A 162 -16.37 -8.46 -1.96
CA SER A 162 -15.90 -9.66 -2.66
C SER A 162 -14.74 -9.31 -3.59
N TYR A 163 -14.88 -8.24 -4.38
CA TYR A 163 -13.82 -7.78 -5.29
C TYR A 163 -12.64 -7.16 -4.54
N TYR A 164 -12.93 -6.31 -3.55
CA TYR A 164 -11.91 -5.59 -2.80
C TYR A 164 -10.96 -6.53 -2.05
N ILE A 165 -11.50 -7.55 -1.39
CA ILE A 165 -10.70 -8.55 -0.65
C ILE A 165 -9.82 -9.32 -1.63
N ALA A 166 -10.38 -9.82 -2.74
CA ALA A 166 -9.62 -10.59 -3.73
C ALA A 166 -8.47 -9.77 -4.35
N ILE A 167 -8.76 -8.54 -4.79
CA ILE A 167 -7.79 -7.63 -5.40
C ILE A 167 -6.70 -7.25 -4.39
N SER A 168 -7.08 -6.93 -3.15
CA SER A 168 -6.12 -6.54 -2.10
C SER A 168 -5.19 -7.69 -1.70
N ILE A 169 -5.73 -8.90 -1.51
CA ILE A 169 -4.94 -10.09 -1.21
C ILE A 169 -3.94 -10.33 -2.35
N PHE A 170 -4.42 -10.30 -3.59
CA PHE A 170 -3.58 -10.55 -4.75
C PHE A 170 -2.46 -9.53 -4.90
N GLY A 171 -2.78 -8.23 -4.78
CA GLY A 171 -1.80 -7.15 -4.86
C GLY A 171 -0.74 -7.25 -3.76
N VAL A 172 -1.13 -7.59 -2.52
CA VAL A 172 -0.19 -7.74 -1.41
C VAL A 172 0.68 -8.98 -1.54
N ILE A 173 0.14 -10.11 -2.01
CA ILE A 173 0.93 -11.32 -2.30
C ILE A 173 2.01 -11.03 -3.36
N LEU A 174 1.63 -10.36 -4.45
CA LEU A 174 2.58 -9.98 -5.50
C LEU A 174 3.67 -9.04 -4.97
N ALA A 175 3.27 -8.04 -4.17
CA ALA A 175 4.22 -7.14 -3.56
C ALA A 175 5.15 -7.86 -2.58
N TYR A 176 4.65 -8.83 -1.81
CA TYR A 176 5.47 -9.68 -0.96
C TYR A 176 6.54 -10.41 -1.77
N PHE A 177 6.18 -11.10 -2.86
CA PHE A 177 7.15 -11.81 -3.69
C PHE A 177 8.18 -10.87 -4.31
N ALA A 178 7.76 -9.72 -4.81
CA ALA A 178 8.67 -8.72 -5.36
C ALA A 178 9.65 -8.18 -4.31
N VAL A 179 9.15 -7.85 -3.11
CA VAL A 179 9.97 -7.36 -1.99
C VAL A 179 10.93 -8.45 -1.50
N GLU A 180 10.46 -9.68 -1.33
CA GLU A 180 11.29 -10.81 -0.89
C GLU A 180 12.40 -11.11 -1.89
N TYR A 181 12.10 -11.06 -3.20
CA TYR A 181 13.09 -11.21 -4.26
C TYR A 181 14.16 -10.12 -4.20
N ILE A 182 13.76 -8.84 -4.07
CA ILE A 182 14.69 -7.71 -3.98
C ILE A 182 15.61 -7.85 -2.77
N ILE A 183 15.05 -8.12 -1.59
CA ILE A 183 15.83 -8.22 -0.34
C ILE A 183 16.77 -9.43 -0.41
N SER A 184 16.28 -10.59 -0.86
CA SER A 184 17.09 -11.81 -0.95
C SER A 184 18.26 -11.63 -1.92
N ARG A 185 18.05 -10.95 -3.05
CA ARG A 185 19.11 -10.63 -4.01
C ARG A 185 20.18 -9.72 -3.41
N GLN A 186 19.80 -8.69 -2.65
CA GLN A 186 20.74 -7.78 -1.99
C GLN A 186 21.62 -8.49 -0.95
N VAL A 187 21.08 -9.51 -0.28
CA VAL A 187 21.84 -10.32 0.68
C VAL A 187 22.88 -11.19 -0.04
N ILE A 188 22.53 -11.77 -1.19
CA ILE A 188 23.45 -12.60 -1.99
C ILE A 188 24.59 -11.76 -2.58
N GLU A 189 24.30 -10.58 -3.14
CA GLU A 189 25.33 -9.72 -3.77
C GLU A 189 26.40 -9.17 -2.78
N ARG A 190 26.19 -9.34 -1.47
CA ARG A 190 27.10 -8.83 -0.42
C ARG A 190 27.94 -9.89 0.28
N ASN A 191 27.63 -11.18 0.11
CA ASN A 191 28.41 -12.30 0.64
C ASN A 191 29.39 -12.81 -0.41
#